data_AF-A8QAP5-F1
#
_entry.id   AF-A8QAP5-F1
#
_cell.length_a   1.000
_cell.length_b   1.000
_cell.length_c   1.000
_cell.angle_alpha   90.00
_cell.angle_beta   90.00
_cell.angle_gamma   90.00
#
_symmetry.space_group_name_H-M   'P 1'
#
loop_
_entity.id
_entity.type
_entity.pdbx_description
1 polymer ?
#
loop_
_entity_poly.entity_id
_entity_poly.type
_entity_poly.pdbx_seq_one_letter_code
_entity_poly.pdbx_strand_id
1 'polypeptide(L)'
;MYTDEALKITYRLPDELLPTSVEIYDDDPENPHIIAQQTKMSSFEALEKLRYDPLHGLPRPEHMPTHEYEQELRNRLVRHNTRRKDQVFAPDWRELMDNCYERRLAQSGRNASSSSRDLEYLTNPAIKRTAIVMRSYQGYPWREDDILNLRAMISELSLNNPNMPYDVRILVEVKDPNLSVFTSEWDRYRVLVTSVPREFWGLVEFWSEKQLEVLYAGLPGKFINNMIAQTSYRACLMALQTFWLNHQEYDYVYNWEMDVRYIGNYLDFFEGIEEYARREPLQPGMTKYETWYMPNVPASEQIWRTPIPETSKVGEEADLITLGPIFDPRGSGWYWTHDVQNYPEGWNTHRRASIGTNMRMSRGLLEAMNVVNAEAKKSLHCEAWPTTLVLHSQLPPSHNQSFYPEAGFTYTLPLPFKGVFAPHPIYFRHDWDLHELNQLLNRQDFYEKKNENLHKDSSFYYHAQHAKELYMGWKNNPEVCRAPSMLHPIKRVD
;
A
#
# COMPACT_ATOMS: atom_id res chain seq x y z
N MET A 1 -2.34 -16.12 11.99
CA MET A 1 -2.98 -15.52 10.79
C MET A 1 -4.48 -15.72 10.87
N TYR A 2 -5.27 -14.82 10.29
CA TYR A 2 -6.74 -14.79 10.39
C TYR A 2 -7.38 -15.66 9.29
N THR A 3 -7.26 -16.99 9.42
CA THR A 3 -7.75 -17.97 8.44
C THR A 3 -9.27 -18.03 8.40
N ASP A 4 -9.82 -18.60 7.32
CA ASP A 4 -11.26 -18.83 7.20
C ASP A 4 -11.81 -19.68 8.34
N GLU A 5 -11.11 -20.75 8.69
CA GLU A 5 -11.48 -21.64 9.79
C GLU A 5 -11.56 -20.88 11.12
N ALA A 6 -10.52 -20.11 11.45
CA ALA A 6 -10.44 -19.36 12.71
C ALA A 6 -11.58 -18.33 12.84
N LEU A 7 -12.01 -17.75 11.72
CA LEU A 7 -13.09 -16.75 11.67
C LEU A 7 -14.45 -17.33 11.26
N LYS A 8 -14.54 -18.65 11.07
CA LYS A 8 -15.75 -19.36 10.60
C LYS A 8 -16.32 -18.84 9.27
N ILE A 9 -15.45 -18.37 8.39
CA ILE A 9 -15.80 -17.85 7.06
C ILE A 9 -16.00 -19.01 6.10
N THR A 10 -17.17 -19.09 5.47
CA THR A 10 -17.51 -20.27 4.64
C THR A 10 -17.61 -19.96 3.15
N TYR A 11 -17.77 -18.69 2.76
CA TYR A 11 -18.00 -18.34 1.34
C TYR A 11 -16.81 -18.64 0.41
N ARG A 12 -15.60 -18.81 0.94
CA ARG A 12 -14.39 -19.16 0.17
C ARG A 12 -14.01 -20.64 0.23
N LEU A 13 -14.73 -21.44 1.01
CA LEU A 13 -14.45 -22.87 1.11
C LEU A 13 -14.68 -23.54 -0.26
N PRO A 14 -13.89 -24.55 -0.65
CA PRO A 14 -14.25 -25.45 -1.74
C PRO A 14 -15.69 -25.96 -1.62
N ASP A 15 -16.37 -26.21 -2.74
CA ASP A 15 -17.78 -26.61 -2.75
C ASP A 15 -18.00 -27.91 -1.94
N GLU A 16 -17.05 -28.82 -1.98
CA GLU A 16 -17.05 -30.09 -1.26
C GLU A 16 -16.92 -29.94 0.27
N LEU A 17 -16.44 -28.77 0.73
CA LEU A 17 -16.26 -28.44 2.14
C LEU A 17 -17.39 -27.60 2.72
N LEU A 18 -18.34 -27.17 1.88
CA LEU A 18 -19.50 -26.43 2.35
C LEU A 18 -20.42 -27.32 3.20
N PRO A 19 -21.06 -26.77 4.24
CA PRO A 19 -22.07 -27.51 4.99
C PRO A 19 -23.24 -27.86 4.05
N THR A 20 -23.51 -29.16 3.87
CA THR A 20 -24.69 -29.61 3.12
C THR A 20 -25.84 -29.83 4.09
N SER A 21 -26.95 -29.11 3.92
CA SER A 21 -28.21 -29.44 4.58
C SER A 21 -28.91 -30.56 3.82
N VAL A 22 -29.11 -31.70 4.47
CA VAL A 22 -30.00 -32.74 3.97
C VAL A 22 -31.39 -32.46 4.53
N GLU A 23 -32.33 -32.18 3.65
CA GLU A 23 -33.75 -32.13 3.99
C GLU A 23 -34.28 -33.56 4.07
N ILE A 24 -34.81 -33.90 5.24
CA ILE A 24 -35.48 -35.16 5.51
C ILE A 24 -36.97 -34.90 5.28
N TYR A 25 -37.52 -35.58 4.29
CA TYR A 25 -38.94 -35.53 3.94
C TYR A 25 -39.69 -36.66 4.64
N ASP A 26 -40.97 -36.47 4.92
CA ASP A 26 -41.84 -37.53 5.41
C ASP A 26 -42.09 -38.58 4.33
N ASP A 27 -42.60 -39.75 4.77
CA ASP A 27 -42.84 -40.88 3.88
C ASP A 27 -44.11 -40.69 3.01
N ASP A 28 -44.65 -39.47 2.86
CA ASP A 28 -45.78 -39.18 1.97
C ASP A 28 -45.30 -39.02 0.52
N PRO A 29 -45.57 -40.01 -0.36
CA PRO A 29 -45.11 -39.96 -1.75
C PRO A 29 -45.92 -39.01 -2.64
N GLU A 30 -47.09 -38.53 -2.19
CA GLU A 30 -47.93 -37.60 -2.97
C GLU A 30 -47.69 -36.14 -2.59
N ASN A 31 -47.25 -35.86 -1.35
CA ASN A 31 -46.97 -34.51 -0.87
C ASN A 31 -45.89 -34.48 0.24
N PRO A 32 -44.61 -34.68 -0.12
CA PRO A 32 -43.54 -34.80 0.86
C PRO A 32 -43.29 -33.49 1.62
N HIS A 33 -43.40 -33.53 2.94
CA HIS A 33 -43.13 -32.40 3.84
C HIS A 33 -41.78 -32.54 4.55
N ILE A 34 -41.05 -31.44 4.69
CA ILE A 34 -39.77 -31.42 5.41
C ILE A 34 -40.04 -31.64 6.90
N ILE A 35 -39.63 -32.79 7.43
CA ILE A 35 -39.75 -33.16 8.85
C ILE A 35 -38.48 -32.87 9.65
N ALA A 36 -37.31 -32.79 9.00
CA ALA A 36 -36.08 -32.35 9.64
C ALA A 36 -35.07 -31.80 8.62
N GLN A 37 -34.24 -30.85 9.05
CA GLN A 37 -33.06 -30.41 8.31
C GLN A 37 -31.81 -30.82 9.09
N GLN A 38 -30.98 -31.65 8.50
CA GLN A 38 -29.74 -32.12 9.12
C GLN A 38 -28.55 -31.51 8.38
N THR A 39 -27.77 -30.66 9.06
CA THR A 39 -26.54 -30.11 8.51
C THR A 39 -25.42 -31.14 8.62
N LYS A 40 -25.00 -31.70 7.50
CA LYS A 40 -23.83 -32.59 7.43
C LYS A 40 -22.59 -31.70 7.23
N MET A 41 -21.69 -31.67 8.22
CA MET A 41 -20.36 -31.08 8.03
C MET A 41 -19.54 -31.96 7.09
N SER A 42 -18.73 -31.34 6.23
CA SER A 42 -17.84 -32.08 5.32
C SER A 42 -16.90 -33.01 6.11
N SER A 43 -16.65 -34.20 5.58
CA SER A 43 -15.82 -35.21 6.24
C SER A 43 -14.33 -34.86 6.11
N PHE A 44 -13.54 -35.27 7.11
CA PHE A 44 -12.07 -35.22 7.08
C PHE A 44 -11.48 -35.77 5.76
N GLU A 45 -12.14 -36.77 5.18
CA GLU A 45 -11.78 -37.36 3.88
C GLU A 45 -11.82 -36.35 2.71
N ALA A 46 -12.75 -35.39 2.72
CA ALA A 46 -12.84 -34.37 1.68
C ALA A 46 -11.68 -33.36 1.77
N LEU A 47 -11.30 -32.96 2.99
CA LEU A 47 -10.14 -32.11 3.25
C LEU A 47 -8.85 -32.79 2.76
N GLU A 48 -8.65 -34.05 3.10
CA GLU A 48 -7.47 -34.84 2.73
C GLU A 48 -7.39 -35.03 1.20
N LYS A 49 -8.52 -35.35 0.56
CA LYS A 49 -8.59 -35.51 -0.90
C LYS A 49 -8.28 -34.22 -1.66
N LEU A 50 -8.77 -33.08 -1.17
CA LEU A 50 -8.53 -31.78 -1.79
C LEU A 50 -7.14 -31.20 -1.46
N ARG A 51 -6.48 -31.72 -0.42
CA ARG A 51 -5.27 -31.14 0.18
C ARG A 51 -5.45 -29.65 0.49
N TYR A 52 -6.65 -29.28 0.93
CA TYR A 52 -6.96 -27.90 1.31
C TYR A 52 -6.29 -27.57 2.64
N ASP A 53 -5.56 -26.46 2.66
CA ASP A 53 -4.89 -25.97 3.86
C ASP A 53 -5.41 -24.54 4.17
N PRO A 54 -5.83 -24.21 5.41
CA PRO A 54 -6.35 -22.88 5.73
C PRO A 54 -5.33 -21.73 5.59
N LEU A 55 -4.04 -22.02 5.59
CA LEU A 55 -2.93 -21.07 5.48
C LEU A 55 -2.43 -20.89 4.05
N HIS A 56 -2.49 -21.96 3.26
CA HIS A 56 -1.97 -22.03 1.89
C HIS A 56 -3.08 -22.08 0.82
N GLY A 57 -4.30 -22.39 1.20
CA GLY A 57 -5.43 -22.58 0.31
C GLY A 57 -5.37 -23.93 -0.41
N LEU A 58 -5.96 -23.98 -1.61
CA LEU A 58 -5.81 -25.14 -2.49
C LEU A 58 -4.46 -25.10 -3.21
N PRO A 59 -3.74 -26.23 -3.28
CA PRO A 59 -2.44 -26.28 -3.95
C PRO A 59 -2.60 -25.97 -5.43
N ARG A 60 -1.59 -25.31 -5.99
CA ARG A 60 -1.48 -25.13 -7.43
C ARG A 60 -1.36 -26.49 -8.13
N PRO A 61 -2.13 -26.76 -9.20
CA PRO A 61 -1.97 -27.98 -9.98
C PRO A 61 -0.58 -28.10 -10.59
N GLU A 62 -0.01 -29.31 -10.53
CA GLU A 62 1.31 -29.60 -11.08
C GLU A 62 1.36 -29.30 -12.59
N HIS A 63 2.49 -28.73 -13.05
CA HIS A 63 2.72 -28.34 -14.45
C HIS A 63 1.77 -27.29 -15.06
N MET A 64 0.83 -26.72 -14.30
CA MET A 64 -0.06 -25.67 -14.81
C MET A 64 0.73 -24.35 -15.04
N PRO A 65 0.68 -23.75 -16.24
CA PRO A 65 1.28 -22.45 -16.50
C PRO A 65 0.69 -21.35 -15.60
N THR A 66 1.52 -20.36 -15.22
CA THR A 66 1.11 -19.31 -14.28
C THR A 66 -0.09 -18.52 -14.76
N HIS A 67 -0.18 -18.22 -16.05
CA HIS A 67 -1.31 -17.47 -16.61
C HIS A 67 -2.64 -18.25 -16.54
N GLU A 68 -2.61 -19.57 -16.75
CA GLU A 68 -3.78 -20.45 -16.59
C GLU A 68 -4.18 -20.55 -15.11
N TYR A 69 -3.21 -20.69 -14.21
CA TYR A 69 -3.50 -20.73 -12.77
C TYR A 69 -4.11 -19.41 -12.27
N GLU A 70 -3.59 -18.27 -12.71
CA GLU A 70 -4.18 -16.96 -12.39
C GLU A 70 -5.57 -16.79 -12.98
N GLN A 71 -5.87 -17.40 -14.13
CA GLN A 71 -7.22 -17.45 -14.67
C GLN A 71 -8.15 -18.32 -13.79
N GLU A 72 -7.67 -19.46 -13.29
CA GLU A 72 -8.44 -20.30 -12.37
C GLU A 72 -8.71 -19.59 -11.03
N LEU A 73 -7.74 -18.84 -10.50
CA LEU A 73 -7.96 -18.00 -9.30
C LEU A 73 -9.08 -16.97 -9.52
N ARG A 74 -9.14 -16.33 -10.70
CA ARG A 74 -10.23 -15.40 -11.04
C ARG A 74 -11.58 -16.09 -11.16
N ASN A 75 -11.61 -17.26 -11.81
CA ASN A 75 -12.85 -18.05 -11.94
C ASN A 75 -13.37 -18.46 -10.55
N ARG A 76 -12.47 -18.90 -9.67
CA ARG A 76 -12.79 -19.26 -8.28
C ARG A 76 -13.30 -18.06 -7.50
N LEU A 77 -12.65 -16.90 -7.62
CA LEU A 77 -13.10 -15.66 -7.00
C LEU A 77 -14.54 -15.31 -7.40
N VAL A 78 -14.87 -15.37 -8.69
CA VAL A 78 -16.24 -15.13 -9.18
C VAL A 78 -17.22 -16.11 -8.55
N ARG A 79 -16.91 -17.42 -8.58
CA ARG A 79 -17.77 -18.45 -7.96
C ARG A 79 -18.04 -18.12 -6.49
N HIS A 80 -17.00 -17.88 -5.69
CA HIS A 80 -17.12 -17.53 -4.27
C HIS A 80 -17.96 -16.27 -4.05
N ASN A 81 -17.74 -15.23 -4.84
CA ASN A 81 -18.43 -13.95 -4.73
C ASN A 81 -19.92 -14.03 -5.08
N THR A 82 -20.29 -14.94 -5.98
CA THR A 82 -21.68 -15.14 -6.43
C THR A 82 -22.50 -16.07 -5.53
N ARG A 83 -21.89 -16.67 -4.49
CA ARG A 83 -22.62 -17.54 -3.56
C ARG A 83 -23.73 -16.77 -2.82
N ARG A 84 -24.84 -17.47 -2.61
CA ARG A 84 -26.02 -16.95 -1.92
C ARG A 84 -25.71 -16.60 -0.46
N LYS A 85 -26.12 -15.40 -0.01
CA LYS A 85 -25.82 -14.88 1.34
C LYS A 85 -26.40 -15.74 2.47
N ASP A 86 -27.52 -16.42 2.21
CA ASP A 86 -28.19 -17.28 3.17
C ASP A 86 -27.51 -18.64 3.36
N GLN A 87 -26.60 -19.02 2.45
CA GLN A 87 -25.93 -20.33 2.47
C GLN A 87 -24.50 -20.26 3.02
N VAL A 88 -23.87 -19.08 2.95
CA VAL A 88 -22.47 -18.90 3.33
C VAL A 88 -22.27 -17.63 4.12
N PHE A 89 -21.32 -17.67 5.05
CA PHE A 89 -20.88 -16.51 5.81
C PHE A 89 -19.69 -15.85 5.12
N ALA A 90 -19.83 -14.55 4.84
CA ALA A 90 -18.76 -13.65 4.43
C ALA A 90 -18.84 -12.42 5.34
N PRO A 91 -17.76 -12.09 6.09
CA PRO A 91 -17.77 -10.93 6.96
C PRO A 91 -17.72 -9.65 6.12
N ASP A 92 -18.26 -8.55 6.65
CA ASP A 92 -18.05 -7.23 6.08
C ASP A 92 -16.94 -6.53 6.89
N TRP A 93 -15.72 -6.53 6.35
CA TRP A 93 -14.60 -5.88 7.03
C TRP A 93 -14.76 -4.37 7.14
N ARG A 94 -15.49 -3.73 6.21
CA ARG A 94 -15.76 -2.28 6.30
C ARG A 94 -16.64 -1.99 7.50
N GLU A 95 -17.73 -2.73 7.64
CA GLU A 95 -18.65 -2.57 8.76
C GLU A 95 -17.96 -2.80 10.11
N LEU A 96 -17.06 -3.80 10.21
CA LEU A 96 -16.28 -4.04 11.42
C LEU A 96 -15.36 -2.85 11.77
N MET A 97 -14.70 -2.27 10.76
CA MET A 97 -13.82 -1.11 10.94
C MET A 97 -14.59 0.14 11.34
N ASP A 98 -15.73 0.40 10.69
CA ASP A 98 -16.60 1.54 11.02
C ASP A 98 -17.11 1.47 12.45
N ASN A 99 -17.63 0.31 12.85
CA ASN A 99 -18.07 0.08 14.22
C ASN A 99 -16.93 0.26 15.25
N CYS A 100 -15.71 -0.15 14.92
CA CYS A 100 -14.55 0.05 15.79
C CYS A 100 -14.19 1.54 15.93
N TYR A 101 -14.16 2.25 14.81
CA TYR A 101 -13.88 3.69 14.75
C TYR A 101 -14.91 4.51 15.53
N GLU A 102 -16.21 4.23 15.34
CA GLU A 102 -17.30 4.91 16.06
C GLU A 102 -17.19 4.71 17.57
N ARG A 103 -16.91 3.48 18.02
CA ARG A 103 -16.68 3.18 19.44
C ARG A 103 -15.48 3.96 19.99
N ARG A 104 -14.40 4.06 19.23
CA ARG A 104 -13.21 4.82 19.62
C ARG A 104 -13.50 6.31 19.76
N LEU A 105 -14.19 6.89 18.77
CA LEU A 105 -14.59 8.29 18.81
C LEU A 105 -15.43 8.59 20.05
N ALA A 106 -16.45 7.76 20.33
CA ALA A 106 -17.30 7.89 21.50
C ALA A 106 -16.50 7.83 22.82
N GLN A 107 -15.53 6.90 22.92
CA GLN A 107 -14.65 6.79 24.09
C GLN A 107 -13.74 8.00 24.28
N SER A 108 -13.31 8.63 23.19
CA SER A 108 -12.43 9.81 23.23
C SER A 108 -13.15 11.12 23.61
N GLY A 109 -14.48 11.10 23.76
CA GLY A 109 -15.29 12.28 24.05
C GLY A 109 -15.34 13.28 22.89
N ARG A 110 -14.96 12.86 21.67
CA ARG A 110 -14.94 13.68 20.46
C ARG A 110 -16.20 13.43 19.63
N ASN A 111 -16.84 14.49 19.17
CA ASN A 111 -17.90 14.39 18.18
C ASN A 111 -17.28 14.35 16.78
N ALA A 112 -17.82 13.51 15.89
CA ALA A 112 -17.35 13.43 14.49
C ALA A 112 -17.39 14.77 13.74
N SER A 113 -18.17 15.74 14.24
CA SER A 113 -18.33 17.09 13.67
C SER A 113 -17.37 18.16 14.21
N SER A 114 -16.59 17.89 15.28
CA SER A 114 -15.78 18.90 15.96
C SER A 114 -14.31 18.97 15.50
N SER A 115 -13.95 18.29 14.40
CA SER A 115 -12.54 18.08 14.01
C SER A 115 -11.92 19.18 13.15
N SER A 116 -12.63 20.25 12.77
CA SER A 116 -12.30 20.92 11.50
C SER A 116 -11.73 22.35 11.51
N ARG A 117 -11.29 22.96 12.63
CA ARG A 117 -10.81 24.36 12.54
C ARG A 117 -9.48 24.76 13.16
N ASP A 118 -8.99 24.11 14.23
CA ASP A 118 -7.84 24.66 14.99
C ASP A 118 -6.62 23.72 15.18
N LEU A 119 -6.56 22.54 14.54
CA LEU A 119 -5.55 21.50 14.85
C LEU A 119 -4.75 20.98 13.64
N GLU A 120 -4.55 21.80 12.61
CA GLU A 120 -3.97 21.36 11.32
C GLU A 120 -2.54 20.79 11.39
N TYR A 121 -1.75 21.04 12.44
CA TYR A 121 -0.30 20.73 12.46
C TYR A 121 0.21 19.97 13.68
N LEU A 122 -0.67 19.60 14.61
CA LEU A 122 -0.32 18.90 15.86
C LEU A 122 -1.20 17.64 16.06
N THR A 123 -1.30 16.82 15.02
CA THR A 123 -1.90 15.50 15.13
C THR A 123 -0.94 14.56 15.87
N ASN A 124 -1.50 13.57 16.56
CA ASN A 124 -0.74 12.55 17.27
C ASN A 124 -1.47 11.20 17.12
N PRO A 125 -0.86 10.06 17.52
CA PRO A 125 -1.48 8.74 17.35
C PRO A 125 -2.90 8.63 17.91
N ALA A 126 -3.20 9.34 19.00
CA ALA A 126 -4.51 9.28 19.66
C ALA A 126 -5.61 10.02 18.90
N ILE A 127 -5.28 10.77 17.83
CA ILE A 127 -6.24 11.66 17.17
C ILE A 127 -6.13 11.71 15.64
N LYS A 128 -4.99 11.31 15.07
CA LYS A 128 -4.74 11.33 13.63
C LYS A 128 -5.70 10.38 12.92
N ARG A 129 -6.25 10.80 11.78
CA ARG A 129 -6.98 9.92 10.88
C ARG A 129 -6.09 9.54 9.71
N THR A 130 -5.69 8.27 9.64
CA THR A 130 -4.75 7.77 8.63
C THR A 130 -5.38 6.69 7.78
N ALA A 131 -5.28 6.83 6.46
CA ALA A 131 -5.69 5.79 5.52
C ALA A 131 -4.47 4.97 5.04
N ILE A 132 -4.58 3.65 5.03
CA ILE A 132 -3.69 2.75 4.29
C ILE A 132 -4.39 2.35 2.99
N VAL A 133 -3.90 2.84 1.85
CA VAL A 133 -4.50 2.59 0.54
C VAL A 133 -3.74 1.49 -0.17
N MET A 134 -4.34 0.30 -0.19
CA MET A 134 -3.85 -0.88 -0.90
C MET A 134 -4.11 -0.73 -2.40
N ARG A 135 -3.06 -0.86 -3.21
CA ARG A 135 -3.13 -0.68 -4.67
C ARG A 135 -3.41 -1.98 -5.41
N SER A 136 -4.59 -2.08 -6.01
CA SER A 136 -5.00 -3.24 -6.80
C SER A 136 -5.53 -2.83 -8.18
N TYR A 137 -5.91 -3.81 -9.00
CA TYR A 137 -6.39 -3.59 -10.35
C TYR A 137 -7.48 -4.59 -10.74
N GLN A 138 -8.26 -4.23 -11.76
CA GLN A 138 -9.32 -5.05 -12.31
C GLN A 138 -8.80 -6.45 -12.67
N GLY A 139 -9.41 -7.45 -12.03
CA GLY A 139 -8.93 -8.82 -12.03
C GLY A 139 -7.54 -8.93 -11.41
N TYR A 140 -7.39 -8.63 -10.14
CA TYR A 140 -6.20 -9.04 -9.41
C TYR A 140 -6.31 -10.55 -9.10
N PRO A 141 -5.27 -11.38 -9.34
CA PRO A 141 -5.32 -12.81 -9.05
C PRO A 141 -5.08 -13.07 -7.55
N TRP A 142 -6.13 -12.88 -6.74
CA TRP A 142 -6.09 -13.07 -5.30
C TRP A 142 -5.67 -14.48 -4.91
N ARG A 143 -4.57 -14.58 -4.17
CA ARG A 143 -4.11 -15.81 -3.53
C ARG A 143 -4.56 -15.82 -2.07
N GLU A 144 -4.51 -17.01 -1.44
CA GLU A 144 -4.84 -17.15 -0.02
C GLU A 144 -4.03 -16.17 0.83
N ASP A 145 -2.74 -16.07 0.52
CA ASP A 145 -1.80 -15.18 1.18
C ASP A 145 -2.19 -13.69 1.13
N ASP A 146 -2.69 -13.21 -0.02
CA ASP A 146 -3.10 -11.82 -0.18
C ASP A 146 -4.27 -11.48 0.75
N ILE A 147 -5.20 -12.43 0.89
CA ILE A 147 -6.37 -12.31 1.76
C ILE A 147 -5.94 -12.32 3.22
N LEU A 148 -5.12 -13.30 3.63
CA LEU A 148 -4.62 -13.40 5.00
C LEU A 148 -3.79 -12.18 5.41
N ASN A 149 -2.97 -11.65 4.50
CA ASN A 149 -2.19 -10.44 4.75
C ASN A 149 -3.09 -9.23 4.97
N LEU A 150 -4.10 -9.03 4.12
CA LEU A 150 -5.02 -7.90 4.27
C LEU A 150 -5.86 -8.00 5.56
N ARG A 151 -6.33 -9.21 5.91
CA ARG A 151 -7.01 -9.44 7.20
C ARG A 151 -6.11 -9.13 8.39
N ALA A 152 -4.84 -9.51 8.32
CA ALA A 152 -3.87 -9.20 9.37
C ALA A 152 -3.67 -7.68 9.51
N MET A 153 -3.47 -6.97 8.39
CA MET A 153 -3.38 -5.50 8.40
C MET A 153 -4.62 -4.84 9.04
N ILE A 154 -5.84 -5.22 8.62
CA ILE A 154 -7.08 -4.66 9.18
C ILE A 154 -7.21 -4.98 10.67
N SER A 155 -6.96 -6.23 11.05
CA SER A 155 -7.11 -6.66 12.44
C SER A 155 -6.13 -5.96 13.37
N GLU A 156 -4.88 -5.80 12.94
CA GLU A 156 -3.81 -5.20 13.74
C GLU A 156 -3.89 -3.67 13.77
N LEU A 157 -4.12 -3.03 12.62
CA LEU A 157 -4.10 -1.57 12.50
C LEU A 157 -5.44 -0.89 12.84
N SER A 158 -6.55 -1.59 12.66
CA SER A 158 -7.88 -1.04 12.90
C SER A 158 -8.49 -1.64 14.15
N LEU A 159 -8.71 -2.96 14.19
CA LEU A 159 -9.54 -3.60 15.21
C LEU A 159 -8.85 -3.71 16.59
N ASN A 160 -7.53 -3.93 16.60
CA ASN A 160 -6.72 -4.09 17.81
C ASN A 160 -5.91 -2.83 18.17
N ASN A 161 -6.15 -1.71 17.49
CA ASN A 161 -5.40 -0.49 17.72
C ASN A 161 -5.89 0.23 18.99
N PRO A 162 -5.01 0.46 20.00
CA PRO A 162 -5.36 1.13 21.24
C PRO A 162 -5.52 2.65 21.09
N ASN A 163 -5.13 3.22 19.94
CA ASN A 163 -5.26 4.63 19.59
C ASN A 163 -6.38 4.83 18.56
N MET A 164 -6.30 5.86 17.71
CA MET A 164 -7.23 6.00 16.58
C MET A 164 -6.96 4.90 15.55
N PRO A 165 -7.98 4.09 15.19
CA PRO A 165 -7.86 3.05 14.16
C PRO A 165 -7.39 3.63 12.83
N TYR A 166 -6.45 2.95 12.17
CA TYR A 166 -6.18 3.22 10.75
C TYR A 166 -7.40 2.80 9.93
N ASP A 167 -7.66 3.51 8.84
CA ASP A 167 -8.65 3.11 7.85
C ASP A 167 -7.93 2.40 6.69
N VAL A 168 -8.33 1.18 6.33
CA VAL A 168 -7.73 0.38 5.26
C VAL A 168 -8.67 0.43 4.07
N ARG A 169 -8.15 0.89 2.93
CA ARG A 169 -8.91 1.09 1.69
C ARG A 169 -8.23 0.31 0.56
N ILE A 170 -9.01 -0.12 -0.42
CA ILE A 170 -8.48 -0.75 -1.64
C ILE A 170 -8.80 0.15 -2.83
N LEU A 171 -7.76 0.70 -3.44
CA LEU A 171 -7.89 1.54 -4.63
C LEU A 171 -7.64 0.68 -5.87
N VAL A 172 -8.73 0.35 -6.58
CA VAL A 172 -8.74 -0.59 -7.70
C VAL A 172 -8.75 0.17 -9.03
N GLU A 173 -7.70 -0.02 -9.83
CA GLU A 173 -7.63 0.47 -11.21
C GLU A 173 -8.62 -0.29 -12.10
N VAL A 174 -9.55 0.42 -12.73
CA VAL A 174 -10.44 -0.12 -13.75
C VAL A 174 -9.80 0.06 -15.12
N LYS A 175 -9.38 -1.06 -15.71
CA LYS A 175 -8.62 -1.09 -16.98
C LYS A 175 -9.53 -1.07 -18.20
N ASP A 176 -10.75 -1.59 -18.10
CA ASP A 176 -11.71 -1.58 -19.20
C ASP A 176 -12.31 -0.18 -19.39
N PRO A 177 -11.96 0.54 -20.48
CA PRO A 177 -12.36 1.92 -20.68
C PRO A 177 -13.82 2.10 -21.11
N ASN A 178 -14.56 1.00 -21.27
CA ASN A 178 -15.97 0.99 -21.69
C ASN A 178 -16.94 0.88 -20.51
N LEU A 179 -16.43 0.76 -19.27
CA LEU A 179 -17.26 0.58 -18.08
C LEU A 179 -17.59 1.90 -17.43
N SER A 180 -18.86 2.10 -17.15
CA SER A 180 -19.36 3.29 -16.47
C SER A 180 -19.35 3.07 -14.96
N VAL A 181 -18.26 2.54 -14.40
CA VAL A 181 -18.14 2.12 -12.98
C VAL A 181 -18.44 3.20 -11.95
N PHE A 182 -18.38 4.48 -12.34
CA PHE A 182 -18.64 5.62 -11.47
C PHE A 182 -20.13 6.03 -11.42
N THR A 183 -20.96 5.57 -12.37
CA THR A 183 -22.38 5.92 -12.48
C THR A 183 -23.31 4.72 -12.58
N SER A 184 -22.81 3.57 -13.04
CA SER A 184 -23.53 2.32 -13.19
C SER A 184 -23.25 1.39 -12.02
N GLU A 185 -24.27 1.15 -11.18
CA GLU A 185 -24.19 0.16 -10.10
C GLU A 185 -23.90 -1.25 -10.63
N TRP A 186 -24.40 -1.57 -11.83
CA TRP A 186 -24.18 -2.87 -12.45
C TRP A 186 -22.73 -3.07 -12.88
N ASP A 187 -22.11 -2.08 -13.51
CA ASP A 187 -20.70 -2.15 -13.89
C ASP A 187 -19.80 -2.16 -12.64
N ARG A 188 -20.14 -1.37 -11.61
CA ARG A 188 -19.46 -1.40 -10.30
C ARG A 188 -19.54 -2.79 -9.68
N TYR A 189 -20.73 -3.37 -9.59
CA TYR A 189 -20.94 -4.72 -9.07
C TYR A 189 -20.14 -5.76 -9.87
N ARG A 190 -20.15 -5.65 -11.20
CA ARG A 190 -19.41 -6.56 -12.09
C ARG A 190 -17.91 -6.53 -11.84
N VAL A 191 -17.32 -5.34 -11.66
CA VAL A 191 -15.89 -5.21 -11.32
C VAL A 191 -15.61 -5.77 -9.92
N LEU A 192 -16.44 -5.48 -8.92
CA LEU A 192 -16.30 -6.04 -7.56
C LEU A 192 -16.31 -7.57 -7.57
N VAL A 193 -17.31 -8.18 -8.20
CA VAL A 193 -17.45 -9.64 -8.28
C VAL A 193 -16.26 -10.32 -8.95
N THR A 194 -15.67 -9.68 -9.96
CA THR A 194 -14.59 -10.27 -10.75
C THR A 194 -13.19 -9.94 -10.25
N SER A 195 -13.05 -8.97 -9.35
CA SER A 195 -11.75 -8.39 -9.01
C SER A 195 -11.41 -8.33 -7.52
N VAL A 196 -12.38 -8.45 -6.61
CA VAL A 196 -12.15 -8.30 -5.16
C VAL A 196 -12.93 -9.35 -4.37
N PRO A 197 -12.34 -10.02 -3.37
CA PRO A 197 -13.05 -10.90 -2.45
C PRO A 197 -14.23 -10.19 -1.80
N ARG A 198 -15.37 -10.86 -1.74
CA ARG A 198 -16.64 -10.33 -1.21
C ARG A 198 -16.49 -9.61 0.13
N GLU A 199 -15.68 -10.17 1.02
CA GLU A 199 -15.48 -9.63 2.36
C GLU A 199 -14.84 -8.23 2.40
N PHE A 200 -14.21 -7.80 1.30
CA PHE A 200 -13.54 -6.50 1.21
C PHE A 200 -14.27 -5.50 0.32
N TRP A 201 -15.45 -5.80 -0.21
CA TRP A 201 -16.15 -4.90 -1.14
C TRP A 201 -16.42 -3.50 -0.58
N GLY A 202 -16.74 -3.39 0.71
CA GLY A 202 -16.95 -2.10 1.38
C GLY A 202 -15.66 -1.25 1.49
N LEU A 203 -14.48 -1.85 1.30
CA LEU A 203 -13.20 -1.16 1.33
C LEU A 203 -12.81 -0.54 -0.02
N VAL A 204 -13.56 -0.85 -1.10
CA VAL A 204 -13.15 -0.58 -2.47
C VAL A 204 -13.57 0.81 -2.97
N GLU A 205 -12.59 1.51 -3.53
CA GLU A 205 -12.78 2.67 -4.38
C GLU A 205 -12.18 2.41 -5.77
N PHE A 206 -12.84 2.93 -6.79
CA PHE A 206 -12.40 2.77 -8.17
C PHE A 206 -11.74 4.04 -8.69
N TRP A 207 -10.81 3.86 -9.61
CA TRP A 207 -10.25 4.92 -10.44
C TRP A 207 -9.92 4.36 -11.82
N SER A 208 -9.68 5.22 -12.81
CA SER A 208 -9.21 4.82 -14.14
C SER A 208 -8.25 5.84 -14.74
N GLU A 209 -7.43 5.43 -15.71
CA GLU A 209 -6.52 6.35 -16.42
C GLU A 209 -7.31 7.48 -17.13
N LYS A 210 -8.47 7.16 -17.73
CA LYS A 210 -9.36 8.17 -18.34
C LYS A 210 -9.81 9.25 -17.34
N GLN A 211 -10.05 8.88 -16.09
CA GLN A 211 -10.40 9.85 -15.05
C GLN A 211 -9.23 10.79 -14.77
N LEU A 212 -8.00 10.26 -14.71
CA LEU A 212 -6.80 11.06 -14.50
C LEU A 212 -6.48 11.97 -15.68
N GLU A 213 -6.75 11.54 -16.92
CA GLU A 213 -6.60 12.39 -18.12
C GLU A 213 -7.48 13.63 -18.06
N VAL A 214 -8.69 13.50 -17.50
CA VAL A 214 -9.60 14.63 -17.28
C VAL A 214 -9.14 15.48 -16.10
N LEU A 215 -8.83 14.85 -14.97
CA LEU A 215 -8.43 15.55 -13.74
C LEU A 215 -7.13 16.35 -13.92
N TYR A 216 -6.16 15.78 -14.64
CA TYR A 216 -4.86 16.36 -14.93
C TYR A 216 -4.66 16.57 -16.43
N ALA A 217 -5.63 17.23 -17.06
CA ALA A 217 -5.60 17.51 -18.49
C ALA A 217 -4.38 18.36 -18.89
N GLY A 218 -3.81 18.09 -20.07
CA GLY A 218 -2.74 18.90 -20.64
C GLY A 218 -1.36 18.74 -19.99
N LEU A 219 -1.14 17.70 -19.18
CA LEU A 219 0.20 17.35 -18.72
C LEU A 219 1.09 17.00 -19.94
N PRO A 220 2.24 17.68 -20.13
CA PRO A 220 3.12 17.42 -21.25
C PRO A 220 4.00 16.19 -20.98
N GLY A 221 4.58 15.67 -22.06
CA GLY A 221 5.67 14.70 -21.97
C GLY A 221 5.74 13.78 -23.17
N LYS A 222 6.93 13.26 -23.43
CA LYS A 222 7.17 12.17 -24.37
C LYS A 222 7.70 11.01 -23.57
N PHE A 223 6.93 9.93 -23.50
CA PHE A 223 7.26 8.77 -22.69
C PHE A 223 7.57 7.57 -23.57
N ILE A 224 8.31 6.62 -22.99
CA ILE A 224 8.59 5.34 -23.63
C ILE A 224 7.31 4.49 -23.73
N ASN A 225 7.31 3.48 -24.59
CA ASN A 225 6.24 2.47 -24.69
C ASN A 225 4.83 3.05 -24.88
N ASN A 226 4.69 4.19 -25.58
CA ASN A 226 3.42 4.89 -25.80
C ASN A 226 2.67 5.26 -24.52
N MET A 227 3.36 5.36 -23.37
CA MET A 227 2.74 5.85 -22.15
C MET A 227 2.34 7.33 -22.29
N ILE A 228 1.35 7.71 -21.49
CA ILE A 228 0.97 9.10 -21.26
C ILE A 228 1.36 9.51 -19.83
N ALA A 229 1.27 10.80 -19.52
CA ALA A 229 1.68 11.31 -18.22
C ALA A 229 0.91 10.68 -17.05
N GLN A 230 -0.32 10.23 -17.32
CA GLN A 230 -1.27 9.64 -16.38
C GLN A 230 -1.24 8.11 -16.34
N THR A 231 -0.40 7.46 -17.16
CA THR A 231 -0.31 5.99 -17.18
C THR A 231 0.04 5.45 -15.80
N SER A 232 -0.67 4.42 -15.35
CA SER A 232 -0.61 3.88 -14.00
C SER A 232 0.79 3.47 -13.56
N TYR A 233 1.59 2.92 -14.46
CA TYR A 233 2.99 2.55 -14.20
C TYR A 233 3.91 3.75 -13.96
N ARG A 234 3.67 4.89 -14.62
CA ARG A 234 4.51 6.09 -14.51
C ARG A 234 4.04 7.02 -13.40
N ALA A 235 2.73 7.23 -13.31
CA ALA A 235 2.10 8.19 -12.40
C ALA A 235 1.23 7.49 -11.36
N CYS A 236 1.77 6.40 -10.81
CA CYS A 236 1.05 5.57 -9.86
C CYS A 236 0.41 6.38 -8.72
N LEU A 237 1.06 7.44 -8.22
CA LEU A 237 0.54 8.30 -7.14
C LEU A 237 -0.49 9.37 -7.56
N MET A 238 -0.84 9.52 -8.85
CA MET A 238 -1.96 10.39 -9.27
C MET A 238 -3.31 9.82 -8.83
N ALA A 239 -3.49 8.51 -8.90
CA ALA A 239 -4.69 7.85 -8.39
C ALA A 239 -4.90 8.11 -6.88
N LEU A 240 -3.80 8.22 -6.12
CA LEU A 240 -3.86 8.52 -4.70
C LEU A 240 -4.30 9.97 -4.42
N GLN A 241 -3.94 10.91 -5.30
CA GLN A 241 -4.43 12.29 -5.22
C GLN A 241 -5.94 12.35 -5.49
N THR A 242 -6.46 11.55 -6.43
CA THR A 242 -7.90 11.41 -6.65
C THR A 242 -8.61 10.82 -5.42
N PHE A 243 -8.06 9.77 -4.82
CA PHE A 243 -8.58 9.22 -3.56
C PHE A 243 -8.63 10.31 -2.48
N TRP A 244 -7.56 11.07 -2.31
CA TRP A 244 -7.51 12.17 -1.33
C TRP A 244 -8.54 13.27 -1.60
N LEU A 245 -8.76 13.67 -2.85
CA LEU A 245 -9.77 14.67 -3.22
C LEU A 245 -11.18 14.25 -2.80
N ASN A 246 -11.48 12.95 -2.85
CA ASN A 246 -12.76 12.39 -2.40
C ASN A 246 -12.81 12.17 -0.89
N HIS A 247 -11.66 12.15 -0.22
CA HIS A 247 -11.50 11.77 1.17
C HIS A 247 -10.64 12.76 1.99
N GLN A 248 -11.08 14.01 2.00
CA GLN A 248 -10.44 15.09 2.77
C GLN A 248 -10.72 15.01 4.28
N GLU A 249 -11.16 13.88 4.81
CA GLU A 249 -11.21 13.60 6.24
C GLU A 249 -9.88 13.06 6.78
N TYR A 250 -8.98 12.54 5.93
CA TYR A 250 -7.70 11.98 6.36
C TYR A 250 -6.62 13.05 6.54
N ASP A 251 -5.83 12.90 7.60
CA ASP A 251 -4.63 13.70 7.84
C ASP A 251 -3.43 13.15 7.06
N TYR A 252 -3.34 11.82 6.99
CA TYR A 252 -2.28 11.09 6.31
C TYR A 252 -2.84 9.95 5.46
N VAL A 253 -2.18 9.69 4.34
CA VAL A 253 -2.50 8.57 3.45
C VAL A 253 -1.22 7.82 3.11
N TYR A 254 -1.21 6.52 3.34
CA TYR A 254 -0.21 5.62 2.82
C TYR A 254 -0.62 5.10 1.45
N ASN A 255 0.30 5.10 0.51
CA ASN A 255 0.23 4.20 -0.64
C ASN A 255 0.93 2.89 -0.25
N TRP A 256 0.25 1.76 -0.45
CA TRP A 256 0.79 0.45 -0.08
C TRP A 256 0.58 -0.57 -1.19
N GLU A 257 1.64 -1.29 -1.54
CA GLU A 257 1.63 -2.28 -2.62
C GLU A 257 1.12 -3.65 -2.12
N MET A 258 0.41 -4.38 -2.98
CA MET A 258 -0.17 -5.69 -2.64
C MET A 258 0.87 -6.80 -2.44
N ASP A 259 2.09 -6.61 -2.93
CA ASP A 259 3.21 -7.56 -2.82
C ASP A 259 4.17 -7.21 -1.67
N VAL A 260 3.73 -6.42 -0.70
CA VAL A 260 4.48 -6.15 0.53
C VAL A 260 3.99 -7.08 1.64
N ARG A 261 4.93 -7.64 2.42
CA ARG A 261 4.63 -8.41 3.63
C ARG A 261 5.50 -7.96 4.79
N TYR A 262 4.97 -8.05 5.99
CA TYR A 262 5.72 -7.85 7.22
C TYR A 262 5.70 -9.12 8.06
N ILE A 263 6.86 -9.57 8.52
CA ILE A 263 6.95 -10.51 9.63
C ILE A 263 7.03 -9.65 10.90
N GLY A 264 6.06 -9.79 11.79
CA GLY A 264 5.93 -8.98 13.00
C GLY A 264 4.48 -8.54 13.18
N ASN A 265 4.28 -7.40 13.86
CA ASN A 265 2.98 -6.76 14.00
C ASN A 265 2.95 -5.45 13.21
N TYR A 266 1.96 -5.27 12.34
CA TYR A 266 1.83 -4.09 11.48
C TYR A 266 1.66 -2.80 12.29
N LEU A 267 0.93 -2.82 13.42
CA LEU A 267 0.76 -1.63 14.25
C LEU A 267 2.10 -1.15 14.82
N ASP A 268 2.91 -2.07 15.34
CA ASP A 268 4.25 -1.74 15.85
C ASP A 268 5.14 -1.15 14.76
N PHE A 269 5.05 -1.68 13.53
CA PHE A 269 5.79 -1.17 12.38
C PHE A 269 5.36 0.26 12.01
N PHE A 270 4.07 0.47 11.76
CA PHE A 270 3.56 1.77 11.30
C PHE A 270 3.72 2.86 12.38
N GLU A 271 3.36 2.58 13.63
CA GLU A 271 3.59 3.54 14.72
C GLU A 271 5.09 3.76 14.99
N GLY A 272 5.93 2.73 14.82
CA GLY A 272 7.38 2.84 15.00
C GLY A 272 8.05 3.75 13.98
N ILE A 273 7.75 3.61 12.69
CA ILE A 273 8.31 4.49 11.65
C ILE A 273 7.79 5.93 11.78
N GLU A 274 6.55 6.11 12.22
CA GLU A 274 5.97 7.44 12.44
C GLU A 274 6.56 8.13 13.67
N GLU A 275 6.74 7.38 14.77
CA GLU A 275 7.44 7.87 15.96
C GLU A 275 8.88 8.29 15.63
N TYR A 276 9.60 7.50 14.85
CA TYR A 276 10.93 7.86 14.36
C TYR A 276 10.87 9.17 13.56
N ALA A 277 9.96 9.25 12.58
CA ALA A 277 9.83 10.44 11.74
C ALA A 277 9.42 11.69 12.52
N ARG A 278 8.63 11.55 13.59
CA ARG A 278 8.25 12.66 14.47
C ARG A 278 9.45 13.24 15.23
N ARG A 279 10.39 12.39 15.64
CA ARG A 279 11.62 12.79 16.36
C ARG A 279 12.67 13.43 15.45
N GLU A 280 12.64 13.11 14.16
CA GLU A 280 13.52 13.76 13.19
C GLU A 280 13.14 15.23 12.98
N PRO A 281 14.10 16.13 12.72
CA PRO A 281 13.79 17.49 12.31
C PRO A 281 13.43 17.56 10.83
N LEU A 282 12.91 18.72 10.41
CA LEU A 282 12.99 19.08 9.01
C LEU A 282 14.46 19.30 8.63
N GLN A 283 14.97 18.47 7.72
CA GLN A 283 16.33 18.55 7.18
C GLN A 283 16.29 19.20 5.79
N PRO A 284 16.75 20.46 5.64
CA PRO A 284 16.78 21.12 4.34
C PRO A 284 17.54 20.29 3.30
N GLY A 285 16.91 20.04 2.17
CA GLY A 285 17.50 19.26 1.09
C GLY A 285 17.48 17.75 1.33
N MET A 286 17.15 17.26 2.53
CA MET A 286 17.10 15.82 2.88
C MET A 286 18.42 15.06 2.67
N THR A 287 19.58 15.73 2.76
CA THR A 287 20.91 15.13 2.49
C THR A 287 21.26 13.98 3.44
N LYS A 288 20.82 14.03 4.70
CA LYS A 288 20.93 12.91 5.67
C LYS A 288 20.34 11.61 5.12
N TYR A 289 19.28 11.70 4.33
CA TYR A 289 18.49 10.57 3.86
C TYR A 289 18.95 10.00 2.50
N GLU A 290 20.07 10.48 1.95
CA GLU A 290 20.58 10.00 0.65
C GLU A 290 21.19 8.59 0.70
N THR A 291 21.49 8.09 1.89
CA THR A 291 22.22 6.83 2.09
C THR A 291 21.37 5.82 2.84
N TRP A 292 21.67 4.54 2.68
CA TRP A 292 21.22 3.50 3.59
C TRP A 292 21.99 3.61 4.91
N TYR A 293 21.27 3.56 6.04
CA TYR A 293 21.89 3.51 7.35
C TYR A 293 22.62 2.18 7.56
N MET A 294 23.93 2.25 7.84
CA MET A 294 24.73 1.12 8.26
C MET A 294 25.12 1.27 9.73
N PRO A 295 24.62 0.41 10.65
CA PRO A 295 25.03 0.45 12.05
C PRO A 295 26.50 0.03 12.20
N ASN A 296 27.18 0.54 13.24
CA ASN A 296 28.59 0.25 13.56
C ASN A 296 29.62 0.66 12.50
N VAL A 297 29.23 1.46 11.49
CA VAL A 297 30.16 2.08 10.53
C VAL A 297 30.26 3.56 10.85
N PRO A 298 31.40 4.07 11.37
CA PRO A 298 31.52 5.44 11.87
C PRO A 298 31.10 6.53 10.88
N ALA A 299 31.44 6.36 9.59
CA ALA A 299 31.06 7.31 8.54
C ALA A 299 29.54 7.39 8.32
N SER A 300 28.85 6.24 8.36
CA SER A 300 27.39 6.17 8.30
C SER A 300 26.77 6.78 9.57
N GLU A 301 27.24 6.39 10.74
CA GLU A 301 26.74 6.94 12.00
C GLU A 301 26.90 8.46 12.08
N GLN A 302 28.01 9.01 11.58
CA GLN A 302 28.24 10.45 11.56
C GLN A 302 27.17 11.18 10.73
N ILE A 303 26.83 10.66 9.54
CA ILE A 303 25.77 11.23 8.68
C ILE A 303 24.43 11.20 9.43
N TRP A 304 24.08 10.05 9.98
CA TRP A 304 22.78 9.83 10.61
C TRP A 304 22.62 10.51 11.99
N ARG A 305 23.75 10.80 12.65
CA ARG A 305 23.83 11.57 13.91
C ARG A 305 24.09 13.07 13.69
N THR A 306 24.12 13.56 12.44
CA THR A 306 24.39 14.98 12.14
C THR A 306 23.48 15.88 12.99
N PRO A 307 24.03 16.86 13.71
CA PRO A 307 23.27 17.73 14.60
C PRO A 307 22.13 18.45 13.87
N ILE A 308 21.03 18.64 14.58
CA ILE A 308 19.79 19.25 14.10
C ILE A 308 19.98 20.78 14.01
N PRO A 309 19.85 21.41 12.83
CA PRO A 309 19.75 22.88 12.75
C PRO A 309 18.48 23.40 13.46
N GLU A 310 18.54 24.61 14.03
CA GLU A 310 17.49 25.28 14.84
C GLU A 310 16.16 25.64 14.11
N THR A 311 15.74 24.90 13.08
CA THR A 311 14.47 25.15 12.35
C THR A 311 13.43 24.05 12.60
N SER A 312 13.45 23.45 13.79
CA SER A 312 13.03 22.05 13.92
C SER A 312 11.51 21.87 14.10
N LYS A 313 10.83 21.37 13.06
CA LYS A 313 9.54 20.65 13.15
C LYS A 313 9.67 19.31 13.93
N VAL A 314 10.47 19.27 15.00
CA VAL A 314 10.64 18.10 15.88
C VAL A 314 9.43 18.01 16.78
N GLY A 315 8.88 16.80 16.94
CA GLY A 315 7.61 16.60 17.63
C GLY A 315 6.40 16.74 16.70
N GLU A 316 6.55 17.36 15.53
CA GLU A 316 5.54 17.37 14.47
C GLU A 316 5.65 16.11 13.60
N GLU A 317 4.52 15.64 13.10
CA GLU A 317 4.45 14.55 12.11
C GLU A 317 5.16 14.94 10.81
N ALA A 318 5.77 13.96 10.13
CA ALA A 318 6.37 14.18 8.81
C ALA A 318 5.30 14.22 7.71
N ASP A 319 5.46 15.14 6.77
CA ASP A 319 4.63 15.24 5.56
C ASP A 319 4.89 14.11 4.57
N LEU A 320 6.12 13.59 4.56
CA LEU A 320 6.51 12.45 3.75
C LEU A 320 7.31 11.47 4.61
N ILE A 321 6.89 10.20 4.62
CA ILE A 321 7.70 9.09 5.12
C ILE A 321 7.96 8.13 3.97
N THR A 322 9.23 7.82 3.73
CA THR A 322 9.70 6.82 2.76
C THR A 322 10.36 5.66 3.50
N LEU A 323 10.40 4.49 2.86
CA LEU A 323 11.07 3.29 3.38
C LEU A 323 12.41 2.99 2.68
N GLY A 324 12.84 3.88 1.77
CA GLY A 324 14.14 3.82 1.12
C GLY A 324 14.82 5.20 1.11
N PRO A 325 16.11 5.26 0.75
CA PRO A 325 16.83 6.53 0.69
C PRO A 325 16.18 7.54 -0.25
N ILE A 326 16.23 8.82 0.14
CA ILE A 326 15.80 9.98 -0.63
C ILE A 326 17.04 10.58 -1.30
N PHE A 327 17.34 10.12 -2.52
CA PHE A 327 18.59 10.45 -3.24
C PHE A 327 18.40 11.54 -4.31
N ASP A 328 19.50 12.14 -4.77
CA ASP A 328 19.50 12.97 -5.99
C ASP A 328 19.58 12.05 -7.23
N PRO A 329 18.57 12.02 -8.11
CA PRO A 329 18.59 11.17 -9.30
C PRO A 329 19.60 11.62 -10.37
N ARG A 330 20.21 12.81 -10.26
CA ARG A 330 21.19 13.31 -11.22
C ARG A 330 22.54 12.61 -10.99
N GLY A 331 23.04 11.95 -12.03
CA GLY A 331 24.31 11.22 -11.97
C GLY A 331 24.28 9.92 -11.16
N SER A 332 23.10 9.49 -10.67
CA SER A 332 23.00 8.30 -9.81
C SER A 332 22.82 6.98 -10.57
N GLY A 333 22.61 7.05 -11.88
CA GLY A 333 22.32 5.89 -12.72
C GLY A 333 20.86 5.45 -12.74
N TRP A 334 19.98 6.11 -11.96
CA TRP A 334 18.56 5.75 -11.88
C TRP A 334 17.84 5.87 -13.23
N TYR A 335 17.11 4.83 -13.61
CA TYR A 335 16.49 4.69 -14.93
C TYR A 335 15.56 5.86 -15.30
N TRP A 336 14.74 6.32 -14.35
CA TRP A 336 13.76 7.39 -14.56
C TRP A 336 14.32 8.80 -14.36
N THR A 337 15.66 8.95 -14.31
CA THR A 337 16.28 10.27 -14.22
C THR A 337 15.85 11.20 -15.37
N HIS A 338 15.47 10.68 -16.53
CA HIS A 338 15.02 11.53 -17.64
C HIS A 338 13.57 12.05 -17.51
N ASP A 339 12.75 11.51 -16.60
CA ASP A 339 11.33 11.88 -16.46
C ASP A 339 11.17 13.17 -15.64
N VAL A 340 11.28 14.31 -16.33
CA VAL A 340 11.04 15.64 -15.79
C VAL A 340 10.13 16.41 -16.75
N GLN A 341 8.92 16.74 -16.32
CA GLN A 341 7.92 17.38 -17.18
C GLN A 341 7.67 18.83 -16.75
N ASN A 342 7.71 19.74 -17.73
CA ASN A 342 7.39 21.16 -17.60
C ASN A 342 8.25 21.95 -16.59
N TYR A 343 9.47 21.49 -16.30
CA TYR A 343 10.45 22.27 -15.55
C TYR A 343 11.42 22.98 -16.51
N PRO A 344 11.69 24.29 -16.34
CA PRO A 344 12.58 25.05 -17.22
C PRO A 344 14.00 24.48 -17.36
N GLU A 345 14.53 23.91 -16.28
CA GLU A 345 15.88 23.34 -16.25
C GLU A 345 15.95 21.89 -16.78
N GLY A 346 14.81 21.29 -17.12
CA GLY A 346 14.73 19.90 -17.58
C GLY A 346 15.45 18.93 -16.64
N TRP A 347 16.36 18.12 -17.16
CA TRP A 347 17.08 17.12 -16.35
C TRP A 347 18.00 17.72 -15.27
N ASN A 348 18.34 19.00 -15.40
CA ASN A 348 19.17 19.69 -14.41
C ASN A 348 18.38 20.16 -13.18
N THR A 349 17.04 20.15 -13.24
CA THR A 349 16.17 20.51 -12.12
C THR A 349 16.57 19.78 -10.85
N HIS A 350 16.76 20.54 -9.77
CA HIS A 350 17.03 20.00 -8.45
C HIS A 350 15.83 19.19 -8.00
N ARG A 351 16.03 17.91 -7.65
CA ARG A 351 14.93 16.99 -7.35
C ARG A 351 15.42 15.84 -6.49
N ARG A 352 14.48 15.08 -5.95
CA ARG A 352 14.75 13.91 -5.11
C ARG A 352 13.91 12.74 -5.57
N ALA A 353 14.40 11.53 -5.35
CA ALA A 353 13.68 10.29 -5.61
C ALA A 353 13.87 9.30 -4.47
N SER A 354 12.90 8.40 -4.29
CA SER A 354 13.00 7.23 -3.43
C SER A 354 12.33 6.06 -4.13
N ILE A 355 13.09 5.00 -4.39
CA ILE A 355 12.59 3.81 -5.10
C ILE A 355 11.62 3.04 -4.20
N GLY A 356 10.52 2.57 -4.80
CA GLY A 356 9.37 1.99 -4.10
C GLY A 356 8.34 3.04 -3.72
N THR A 357 7.06 2.68 -3.82
CA THR A 357 5.95 3.64 -3.62
C THR A 357 5.23 3.43 -2.29
N ASN A 358 5.78 2.57 -1.42
CA ASN A 358 5.33 2.38 -0.05
C ASN A 358 5.72 3.60 0.79
N MET A 359 4.85 4.60 0.83
CA MET A 359 5.11 5.94 1.36
C MET A 359 3.89 6.48 2.10
N ARG A 360 4.11 7.21 3.20
CA ARG A 360 3.09 8.06 3.84
C ARG A 360 3.17 9.48 3.29
N MET A 361 2.04 10.08 2.95
CA MET A 361 1.93 11.48 2.57
C MET A 361 0.90 12.19 3.45
N SER A 362 1.18 13.42 3.86
CA SER A 362 0.19 14.28 4.52
C SER A 362 -0.82 14.82 3.52
N ARG A 363 -1.99 15.24 4.03
CA ARG A 363 -2.98 16.02 3.29
C ARG A 363 -2.33 17.17 2.52
N GLY A 364 -1.52 17.99 3.19
CA GLY A 364 -0.89 19.16 2.57
C GLY A 364 0.03 18.79 1.41
N LEU A 365 0.78 17.68 1.52
CA LEU A 365 1.62 17.20 0.44
C LEU A 365 0.78 16.65 -0.74
N LEU A 366 -0.29 15.91 -0.47
CA LEU A 366 -1.20 15.41 -1.51
C LEU A 366 -1.91 16.56 -2.25
N GLU A 367 -2.30 17.60 -1.51
CA GLU A 367 -2.85 18.83 -2.06
C GLU A 367 -1.84 19.54 -2.97
N ALA A 368 -0.59 19.68 -2.50
CA ALA A 368 0.48 20.24 -3.32
C ALA A 368 0.73 19.41 -4.58
N MET A 369 0.77 18.08 -4.48
CA MET A 369 0.90 17.19 -5.64
C MET A 369 -0.24 17.42 -6.64
N ASN A 370 -1.48 17.52 -6.16
CA ASN A 370 -2.66 17.77 -6.98
C ASN A 370 -2.61 19.12 -7.69
N VAL A 371 -2.38 20.21 -6.93
CA VAL A 371 -2.35 21.59 -7.44
C VAL A 371 -1.24 21.74 -8.48
N VAL A 372 -0.05 21.18 -8.23
CA VAL A 372 1.07 21.31 -9.17
C VAL A 372 0.84 20.52 -10.46
N ASN A 373 0.25 19.32 -10.37
CA ASN A 373 -0.17 18.57 -11.57
C ASN A 373 -1.25 19.34 -12.35
N ALA A 374 -2.23 19.92 -11.66
CA ALA A 374 -3.40 20.56 -12.26
C ALA A 374 -3.13 21.97 -12.81
N GLU A 375 -2.36 22.79 -12.13
CA GLU A 375 -2.16 24.20 -12.50
C GLU A 375 -0.83 24.42 -13.21
N ALA A 376 0.27 24.00 -12.58
CA ALA A 376 1.61 24.19 -13.14
C ALA A 376 1.95 23.18 -14.24
N LYS A 377 1.14 22.12 -14.40
CA LYS A 377 1.36 21.02 -15.35
C LYS A 377 2.75 20.39 -15.22
N LYS A 378 3.32 20.42 -14.02
CA LYS A 378 4.62 19.82 -13.69
C LYS A 378 4.38 18.43 -13.13
N SER A 379 5.19 17.46 -13.53
CA SER A 379 5.15 16.11 -12.96
C SER A 379 6.49 15.40 -13.16
N LEU A 380 6.73 14.37 -12.36
CA LEU A 380 7.83 13.42 -12.49
C LEU A 380 7.31 11.99 -12.37
N HIS A 381 8.19 11.01 -12.56
CA HIS A 381 7.90 9.61 -12.23
C HIS A 381 7.44 9.48 -10.76
N CYS A 382 6.54 8.55 -10.47
CA CYS A 382 5.85 8.54 -9.18
C CYS A 382 6.77 8.36 -7.96
N GLU A 383 7.90 7.66 -8.10
CA GLU A 383 8.95 7.52 -7.06
C GLU A 383 9.73 8.83 -6.78
N ALA A 384 9.70 9.80 -7.72
CA ALA A 384 10.35 11.09 -7.56
C ALA A 384 9.39 12.23 -7.23
N TRP A 385 8.08 12.05 -7.46
CA TRP A 385 7.13 13.14 -7.37
C TRP A 385 6.99 13.73 -5.96
N PRO A 386 6.61 12.96 -4.92
CA PRO A 386 6.42 13.52 -3.57
C PRO A 386 7.73 14.04 -2.97
N THR A 387 8.84 13.30 -3.12
CA THR A 387 10.17 13.68 -2.63
C THR A 387 10.66 14.99 -3.25
N THR A 388 10.36 15.22 -4.54
CA THR A 388 10.73 16.46 -5.24
C THR A 388 9.92 17.65 -4.74
N LEU A 389 8.62 17.49 -4.48
CA LEU A 389 7.82 18.58 -3.93
C LEU A 389 8.20 18.93 -2.49
N VAL A 390 8.58 17.93 -1.69
CA VAL A 390 9.17 18.20 -0.37
C VAL A 390 10.45 19.00 -0.50
N LEU A 391 11.38 18.62 -1.39
CA LEU A 391 12.58 19.43 -1.66
C LEU A 391 12.20 20.86 -2.08
N HIS A 392 11.33 21.01 -3.08
CA HIS A 392 10.95 22.32 -3.62
C HIS A 392 10.28 23.22 -2.57
N SER A 393 9.59 22.64 -1.58
CA SER A 393 9.00 23.41 -0.48
C SER A 393 10.01 24.01 0.49
N GLN A 394 11.23 23.47 0.50
CA GLN A 394 12.32 23.89 1.38
C GLN A 394 13.27 24.87 0.69
N LEU A 395 13.15 25.04 -0.64
CA LEU A 395 14.00 25.91 -1.42
C LEU A 395 13.40 27.33 -1.52
N PRO A 396 14.24 28.37 -1.68
CA PRO A 396 13.75 29.72 -1.94
C PRO A 396 12.83 29.76 -3.17
N PRO A 397 11.79 30.60 -3.16
CA PRO A 397 10.94 30.75 -4.32
C PRO A 397 11.72 31.11 -5.59
N SER A 398 11.50 30.39 -6.70
CA SER A 398 12.14 30.64 -7.99
C SER A 398 11.32 30.10 -9.17
N HIS A 399 11.42 30.75 -10.32
CA HIS A 399 10.77 30.27 -11.56
C HIS A 399 11.19 28.85 -11.96
N ASN A 400 12.43 28.45 -11.62
CA ASN A 400 13.00 27.16 -12.03
C ASN A 400 12.44 25.98 -11.23
N GLN A 401 12.18 26.17 -9.94
CA GLN A 401 11.92 25.07 -8.99
C GLN A 401 10.64 25.27 -8.18
N SER A 402 10.15 26.50 -8.01
CA SER A 402 8.91 26.70 -7.30
C SER A 402 7.74 26.08 -8.04
N PHE A 403 6.86 25.50 -7.23
CA PHE A 403 5.49 25.26 -7.62
C PHE A 403 4.74 26.58 -7.84
N TYR A 404 5.18 27.70 -7.27
CA TYR A 404 4.74 29.05 -7.65
C TYR A 404 5.46 29.52 -8.93
N PRO A 405 4.79 29.67 -10.10
CA PRO A 405 5.07 30.83 -10.94
C PRO A 405 4.57 32.08 -10.19
N GLU A 406 4.59 33.27 -10.79
CA GLU A 406 3.92 34.45 -10.24
C GLU A 406 2.36 34.32 -10.14
N ALA A 407 1.84 33.10 -9.92
CA ALA A 407 0.52 32.61 -10.31
C ALA A 407 -0.58 32.70 -9.24
N GLY A 408 -0.29 33.22 -8.05
CA GLY A 408 -1.34 33.49 -7.06
C GLY A 408 -2.21 32.27 -6.72
N PHE A 409 -1.58 31.17 -6.26
CA PHE A 409 -2.34 30.04 -5.71
C PHE A 409 -3.39 30.56 -4.73
N THR A 410 -4.62 30.08 -4.89
CA THR A 410 -5.74 30.48 -4.04
C THR A 410 -5.73 29.78 -2.67
N TYR A 411 -4.81 28.84 -2.47
CA TYR A 411 -4.72 27.98 -1.28
C TYR A 411 -3.43 28.26 -0.48
N THR A 412 -3.55 28.23 0.84
CA THR A 412 -2.42 28.32 1.76
C THR A 412 -1.92 26.91 2.08
N LEU A 413 -0.73 26.55 1.59
CA LEU A 413 -0.09 25.26 1.89
C LEU A 413 0.80 25.36 3.14
N PRO A 414 0.95 24.28 3.92
CA PRO A 414 1.71 24.28 5.17
C PRO A 414 3.22 24.06 4.97
N LEU A 415 3.83 25.01 4.27
CA LEU A 415 5.25 24.97 3.92
C LEU A 415 6.13 25.47 5.08
N PRO A 416 7.38 25.01 5.18
CA PRO A 416 8.00 23.97 4.36
C PRO A 416 7.56 22.55 4.79
N PHE A 417 7.54 21.59 3.86
CA PHE A 417 7.21 20.21 4.16
C PHE A 417 8.40 19.46 4.81
N LYS A 418 8.09 18.57 5.75
CA LYS A 418 9.04 17.68 6.42
C LYS A 418 9.05 16.30 5.76
N GLY A 419 10.14 15.93 5.08
CA GLY A 419 10.35 14.58 4.54
C GLY A 419 11.36 13.79 5.35
N VAL A 420 11.08 12.51 5.55
CA VAL A 420 11.91 11.56 6.30
C VAL A 420 12.03 10.25 5.55
N PHE A 421 13.25 9.71 5.48
CA PHE A 421 13.46 8.28 5.27
C PHE A 421 13.51 7.60 6.64
N ALA A 422 12.52 6.75 6.93
CA ALA A 422 12.46 5.98 8.16
C ALA A 422 13.22 4.64 7.98
N PRO A 423 14.38 4.46 8.62
CA PRO A 423 15.14 3.23 8.50
C PRO A 423 14.38 2.09 9.19
N HIS A 424 14.37 0.93 8.55
CA HIS A 424 13.86 -0.31 9.12
C HIS A 424 14.88 -1.43 8.90
N PRO A 425 14.82 -2.54 9.65
CA PRO A 425 15.72 -3.67 9.45
C PRO A 425 15.62 -4.22 8.02
N ILE A 426 16.77 -4.42 7.38
CA ILE A 426 16.92 -5.08 6.08
C ILE A 426 17.93 -6.21 6.25
N TYR A 427 17.49 -7.43 5.96
CA TYR A 427 18.32 -8.63 6.15
C TYR A 427 18.87 -9.08 4.81
N PHE A 428 20.13 -9.49 4.80
CA PHE A 428 20.78 -10.07 3.63
C PHE A 428 20.91 -11.58 3.78
N ARG A 429 20.92 -12.30 2.65
CA ARG A 429 21.10 -13.76 2.61
C ARG A 429 22.45 -14.21 3.19
N HIS A 430 23.45 -13.33 3.16
CA HIS A 430 24.82 -13.60 3.56
C HIS A 430 25.30 -12.57 4.58
N ASP A 431 26.23 -12.98 5.44
CA ASP A 431 26.96 -12.07 6.30
C ASP A 431 27.91 -11.22 5.44
N TRP A 432 27.84 -9.90 5.61
CA TRP A 432 28.68 -8.94 4.89
C TRP A 432 29.65 -8.25 5.84
N ASP A 433 30.84 -7.92 5.35
CA ASP A 433 31.64 -6.86 5.98
C ASP A 433 30.87 -5.54 5.86
N LEU A 434 30.59 -4.90 7.00
CA LEU A 434 29.73 -3.71 7.04
C LEU A 434 30.36 -2.50 6.34
N HIS A 435 31.70 -2.40 6.31
CA HIS A 435 32.38 -1.30 5.64
C HIS A 435 32.30 -1.47 4.12
N GLU A 436 32.54 -2.68 3.63
CA GLU A 436 32.37 -3.03 2.22
C GLU A 436 30.92 -2.83 1.77
N LEU A 437 29.94 -3.35 2.53
CA LEU A 437 28.53 -3.21 2.20
C LEU A 437 28.11 -1.73 2.16
N ASN A 438 28.58 -0.92 3.12
CA ASN A 438 28.33 0.51 3.12
C ASN A 438 28.92 1.19 1.87
N GLN A 439 30.14 0.84 1.45
CA GLN A 439 30.75 1.39 0.23
C GLN A 439 29.97 1.00 -1.03
N LEU A 440 29.45 -0.22 -1.09
CA LEU A 440 28.71 -0.71 -2.25
C LEU A 440 27.28 -0.15 -2.33
N LEU A 441 26.56 -0.06 -1.21
CA LEU A 441 25.18 0.44 -1.16
C LEU A 441 25.10 1.97 -1.26
N ASN A 442 26.06 2.70 -0.71
CA ASN A 442 26.01 4.16 -0.58
C ASN A 442 26.89 4.89 -1.59
N ARG A 443 27.29 4.22 -2.67
CA ARG A 443 27.97 4.84 -3.81
C ARG A 443 27.02 5.70 -4.64
N GLN A 444 27.54 6.75 -5.26
CA GLN A 444 26.73 7.69 -6.04
C GLN A 444 25.96 7.00 -7.19
N ASP A 445 26.61 6.09 -7.92
CA ASP A 445 26.06 5.36 -9.07
C ASP A 445 25.33 4.07 -8.67
N PHE A 446 24.89 3.93 -7.41
CA PHE A 446 24.25 2.71 -6.91
C PHE A 446 23.03 2.30 -7.74
N TYR A 447 22.27 3.27 -8.23
CA TYR A 447 21.01 3.03 -8.95
C TYR A 447 21.20 2.67 -10.43
N GLU A 448 22.45 2.50 -10.88
CA GLU A 448 22.72 1.79 -12.14
C GLU A 448 22.30 0.31 -12.03
N LYS A 449 21.61 -0.21 -13.05
CA LYS A 449 21.06 -1.58 -13.06
C LYS A 449 22.06 -2.69 -12.68
N LYS A 450 23.35 -2.51 -12.99
CA LYS A 450 24.40 -3.48 -12.63
C LYS A 450 24.69 -3.51 -11.12
N ASN A 451 24.61 -2.36 -10.45
CA ASN A 451 24.93 -2.17 -9.03
C ASN A 451 23.73 -2.51 -8.14
N GLU A 452 22.51 -2.20 -8.59
CA GLU A 452 21.25 -2.54 -7.90
C GLU A 452 21.07 -4.04 -7.63
N ASN A 453 21.80 -4.90 -8.35
CA ASN A 453 21.77 -6.35 -8.15
C ASN A 453 22.17 -6.78 -6.74
N LEU A 454 22.91 -5.95 -6.00
CA LEU A 454 23.25 -6.19 -4.60
C LEU A 454 22.00 -6.41 -3.73
N HIS A 455 20.91 -5.70 -4.01
CA HIS A 455 19.66 -5.86 -3.28
C HIS A 455 18.88 -7.15 -3.62
N LYS A 456 19.28 -7.95 -4.62
CA LYS A 456 18.65 -9.27 -4.86
C LYS A 456 18.68 -10.15 -3.63
N ASP A 457 19.75 -10.03 -2.86
CA ASP A 457 19.98 -10.85 -1.67
C ASP A 457 19.42 -10.21 -0.39
N SER A 458 18.79 -9.03 -0.51
CA SER A 458 18.19 -8.33 0.63
C SER A 458 16.72 -8.69 0.84
N SER A 459 16.18 -8.38 2.01
CA SER A 459 14.77 -8.59 2.35
C SER A 459 13.84 -7.52 1.76
N PHE A 460 14.37 -6.36 1.36
CA PHE A 460 13.58 -5.21 0.95
C PHE A 460 14.28 -4.42 -0.16
N TYR A 461 13.69 -4.44 -1.36
CA TYR A 461 13.97 -3.58 -2.50
C TYR A 461 13.06 -4.00 -3.66
N TYR A 462 12.77 -3.16 -4.66
CA TYR A 462 11.88 -3.55 -5.77
C TYR A 462 12.31 -4.83 -6.53
N HIS A 463 13.59 -5.21 -6.45
CA HIS A 463 14.18 -6.39 -7.07
C HIS A 463 14.82 -7.36 -6.03
N ALA A 464 14.32 -7.39 -4.80
CA ALA A 464 14.77 -8.33 -3.78
C ALA A 464 14.18 -9.73 -4.00
N GLN A 465 15.04 -10.73 -4.25
CA GLN A 465 14.63 -12.13 -4.42
C GLN A 465 14.57 -12.86 -3.07
N HIS A 466 15.48 -12.51 -2.16
CA HIS A 466 15.56 -13.13 -0.84
C HIS A 466 14.33 -12.85 0.06
N ALA A 467 13.62 -11.73 -0.20
CA ALA A 467 12.36 -11.42 0.48
C ALA A 467 11.37 -12.60 0.47
N LYS A 468 11.15 -13.22 -0.71
CA LYS A 468 10.24 -14.36 -0.85
C LYS A 468 10.74 -15.60 -0.10
N GLU A 469 12.04 -15.88 -0.14
CA GLU A 469 12.63 -17.02 0.57
C GLU A 469 12.47 -16.89 2.07
N LEU A 470 12.74 -15.70 2.62
CA LEU A 470 12.54 -15.39 4.04
C LEU A 470 11.07 -15.58 4.43
N TYR A 471 10.15 -15.03 3.63
CA TYR A 471 8.73 -15.12 3.90
C TYR A 471 8.23 -16.58 3.90
N MET A 472 8.56 -17.35 2.86
CA MET A 472 8.12 -18.75 2.76
C MET A 472 8.80 -19.63 3.81
N GLY A 473 10.06 -19.38 4.14
CA GLY A 473 10.75 -20.07 5.21
C GLY A 473 10.11 -19.85 6.58
N TRP A 474 9.58 -18.65 6.83
CA TRP A 474 8.77 -18.34 8.02
C TRP A 474 7.37 -18.97 7.93
N LYS A 475 6.67 -18.78 6.81
CA LYS A 475 5.28 -19.24 6.62
C LYS A 475 5.16 -20.77 6.70
N ASN A 476 6.12 -21.51 6.15
CA ASN A 476 6.07 -22.97 6.07
C ASN A 476 6.54 -23.68 7.36
N ASN A 477 7.13 -22.97 8.32
CA ASN A 477 7.72 -23.57 9.51
C ASN A 477 7.14 -22.94 10.78
N PRO A 478 6.24 -23.64 11.49
CA PRO A 478 5.60 -23.09 12.69
C PRO A 478 6.58 -22.85 13.85
N GLU A 479 7.74 -23.52 13.86
CA GLU A 479 8.76 -23.39 14.91
C GLU A 479 9.81 -22.29 14.63
N VAL A 480 9.77 -21.67 13.43
CA VAL A 480 10.76 -20.68 13.04
C VAL A 480 10.46 -19.32 13.67
N CYS A 481 11.31 -18.92 14.63
CA CYS A 481 11.33 -17.55 15.15
C CYS A 481 12.16 -16.66 14.22
N ARG A 482 11.59 -15.55 13.74
CA ARG A 482 12.26 -14.56 12.90
C ARG A 482 12.14 -13.18 13.51
N ALA A 483 13.19 -12.38 13.36
CA ALA A 483 13.15 -10.98 13.73
C ALA A 483 12.17 -10.20 12.83
N PRO A 484 11.58 -9.09 13.32
CA PRO A 484 10.67 -8.30 12.51
C PRO A 484 11.33 -7.83 11.22
N SER A 485 10.64 -8.02 10.10
CA SER A 485 11.22 -7.89 8.76
C SER A 485 10.21 -7.32 7.77
N MET A 486 10.56 -6.20 7.14
CA MET A 486 9.86 -5.71 5.96
C MET A 486 10.33 -6.51 4.73
N LEU A 487 9.36 -7.03 3.98
CA LEU A 487 9.59 -7.93 2.85
C LEU A 487 8.93 -7.37 1.60
N HIS A 488 9.73 -7.02 0.61
CA HIS A 488 9.24 -6.53 -0.68
C HIS A 488 10.26 -6.80 -1.78
N PRO A 489 9.82 -7.33 -2.95
CA PRO A 489 8.48 -7.81 -3.25
C PRO A 489 8.24 -9.29 -2.88
N ILE A 490 7.01 -9.62 -2.51
CA ILE A 490 6.49 -10.97 -2.31
C ILE A 490 5.47 -11.28 -3.40
N LYS A 491 5.94 -11.93 -4.46
CA LYS A 491 5.11 -12.30 -5.62
C LYS A 491 4.93 -13.81 -5.70
N ARG A 492 3.69 -14.24 -6.01
CA ARG A 492 3.35 -15.62 -6.39
C ARG A 492 3.78 -16.66 -5.33
N VAL A 493 3.18 -16.58 -4.15
CA VAL A 493 3.46 -17.46 -2.99
C VAL A 493 2.55 -18.69 -2.94
N ASP A 494 2.01 -19.07 -4.09
CA ASP A 494 1.22 -20.28 -4.37
C ASP A 494 2.06 -21.57 -4.45
#